data_AF-A0A349YSF2-F1
#
_entry.id   AF-A0A349YSF2-F1
#
_cell.length_a   1.000
_cell.length_b   1.000
_cell.length_c   1.000
_cell.angle_alpha   90.00
_cell.angle_beta   90.00
_cell.angle_gamma   90.00
#
_symmetry.space_group_name_H-M   'P 1'
#
loop_
_entity.id
_entity.type
_entity.pdbx_description
1 polymer ?
#
loop_
_entity_poly.entity_id
_entity_poly.type
_entity_poly.pdbx_seq_one_letter_code
_entity_poly.pdbx_strand_id
1 'polypeptide(L)'
;MHEKSALVIDTPKSCWMCPIATDHSTLEVSVYCPPIDKYITGKDCETISEHCPLRPLPEHKEIKGIFCWTTHLPSFNSGWNRCLKAIIGEK
;
A
#
# COMPACT_ATOMS: atom_id res chain seq x y z
N MET A 1 -0.48 26.58 8.06
CA MET A 1 -1.05 25.21 7.91
C MET A 1 -0.38 24.59 6.71
N HIS A 2 0.27 23.44 6.86
CA HIS A 2 0.72 22.68 5.70
C HIS A 2 -0.46 21.91 5.14
N GLU A 3 -0.69 22.02 3.84
CA GLU A 3 -1.63 21.16 3.13
C GLU A 3 -1.08 19.74 3.15
N LYS A 4 -1.95 18.77 3.46
CA LYS A 4 -1.60 17.35 3.47
C LYS A 4 -2.16 16.72 2.20
N SER A 5 -1.31 15.98 1.51
CA SER A 5 -1.68 15.23 0.31
C SER A 5 -1.63 13.74 0.61
N ALA A 6 -2.52 12.97 -0.02
CA ALA A 6 -2.52 11.52 -0.01
C ALA A 6 -2.43 11.00 -1.44
N LEU A 7 -1.62 9.97 -1.65
CA LEU A 7 -1.49 9.28 -2.93
C LEU A 7 -2.13 7.89 -2.80
N VAL A 8 -3.10 7.59 -3.66
CA VAL A 8 -3.75 6.29 -3.77
C VAL A 8 -3.47 5.77 -5.18
N ILE A 9 -2.82 4.62 -5.27
CA ILE A 9 -2.47 3.95 -6.52
C ILE A 9 -2.69 2.45 -6.38
N ASP A 10 -2.88 1.77 -7.51
CA ASP A 10 -2.88 0.31 -7.52
C ASP A 10 -1.50 -0.22 -7.12
N THR A 11 -1.49 -1.28 -6.30
CA THR A 11 -0.25 -1.93 -5.89
C THR A 11 0.39 -2.57 -7.13
N PRO A 12 1.61 -2.17 -7.52
CA PRO A 12 2.27 -2.73 -8.71
C PRO A 12 2.59 -4.21 -8.48
N LYS A 13 2.78 -4.99 -9.55
CA LYS A 13 3.16 -6.41 -9.42
C LYS A 13 4.65 -6.61 -9.12
N SER A 14 5.47 -5.63 -9.47
CA SER A 14 6.92 -5.65 -9.32
C SER A 14 7.47 -4.22 -9.22
N CYS A 15 8.69 -4.06 -8.74
CA CYS A 15 9.34 -2.74 -8.73
C CYS A 15 9.53 -2.19 -10.15
N TRP A 16 9.69 -3.05 -11.16
CA TRP A 16 9.74 -2.65 -12.57
C TRP A 16 8.44 -2.00 -13.07
N MET A 17 7.29 -2.46 -12.58
CA MET A 17 5.98 -1.90 -12.93
C MET A 17 5.54 -0.78 -11.99
N CYS A 18 6.40 -0.33 -11.08
CA CYS A 18 6.04 0.70 -10.11
C CYS A 18 5.95 2.07 -10.77
N PRO A 19 4.82 2.80 -10.66
CA PRO A 19 4.67 4.12 -11.27
C PRO A 19 5.51 5.20 -10.57
N ILE A 20 6.04 4.91 -9.37
CA ILE A 20 6.94 5.80 -8.62
C ILE A 20 8.41 5.54 -9.00
N ALA A 21 8.73 4.35 -9.52
CA ALA A 21 10.09 4.01 -9.91
C ALA A 21 10.53 4.82 -11.15
N THR A 22 11.77 5.28 -11.13
CA THR A 22 12.39 6.02 -12.23
C THR A 22 13.65 5.31 -12.72
N ASP A 23 14.23 5.79 -13.81
CA ASP A 23 15.54 5.32 -14.31
C ASP A 23 15.58 3.80 -14.56
N HIS A 24 14.72 3.35 -15.47
CA HIS A 24 14.60 1.94 -15.84
C HIS A 24 15.70 1.57 -16.84
N SER A 25 16.71 0.81 -16.41
CA SER A 25 17.75 0.28 -17.30
C SER A 25 17.43 -1.16 -17.66
N THR A 26 17.16 -1.41 -18.95
CA THR A 26 16.93 -2.77 -19.47
C THR A 26 18.21 -3.56 -19.65
N LEU A 27 19.37 -2.87 -19.75
CA LEU A 27 20.68 -3.50 -19.89
C LEU A 27 21.14 -4.15 -18.58
N GLU A 28 20.82 -3.53 -17.44
CA GLU A 28 21.23 -4.00 -16.10
C GLU A 28 20.04 -4.48 -15.24
N VAL A 29 18.82 -4.50 -15.81
CA VAL A 29 17.55 -4.77 -15.12
C VAL A 29 17.51 -4.02 -13.78
N SER A 30 17.64 -2.70 -13.85
CA SER A 30 17.67 -1.83 -12.68
C SER A 30 16.57 -0.79 -12.68
N VAL A 31 16.10 -0.46 -11.48
CA VAL A 31 15.11 0.59 -11.24
C VAL A 31 15.56 1.43 -10.05
N TYR A 32 15.47 2.75 -10.18
CA TYR A 32 15.62 3.64 -9.04
C TYR A 32 14.29 3.78 -8.31
N CYS A 33 14.30 3.57 -6.99
CA CYS A 33 13.14 3.72 -6.13
C CYS A 33 13.31 4.96 -5.22
N PRO A 34 12.71 6.11 -5.57
CA PRO A 34 12.83 7.34 -4.78
C PRO A 34 12.40 7.21 -3.32
N PRO A 35 11.34 6.45 -2.96
CA PRO A 35 10.91 6.31 -1.57
C PRO A 35 11.94 5.67 -0.63
N ILE A 36 12.83 4.83 -1.16
CA ILE A 36 13.89 4.17 -0.37
C ILE A 36 15.29 4.67 -0.73
N ASP A 37 15.39 5.62 -1.67
CA ASP A 37 16.62 6.25 -2.15
C ASP A 37 17.68 5.23 -2.65
N LYS A 38 17.24 4.19 -3.37
CA LYS A 38 18.12 3.08 -3.80
C LYS A 38 17.80 2.59 -5.20
N TYR A 39 18.84 2.10 -5.87
CA TYR A 39 18.73 1.26 -7.04
C TYR A 39 18.41 -0.17 -6.62
N ILE A 40 17.34 -0.71 -7.19
CA ILE A 40 16.96 -2.11 -7.15
C ILE A 40 17.48 -2.71 -8.46
N THR A 41 18.10 -3.89 -8.43
CA THR A 41 18.78 -4.49 -9.59
C THR A 41 18.46 -5.97 -9.72
N GLY A 42 18.44 -6.48 -10.95
CA GLY A 42 18.26 -7.91 -11.23
C GLY A 42 16.93 -8.46 -10.72
N LYS A 43 16.99 -9.63 -10.05
CA LYS A 43 15.80 -10.34 -9.55
C LYS A 43 14.99 -9.55 -8.53
N ASP A 44 15.63 -8.63 -7.80
CA ASP A 44 14.94 -7.82 -6.81
C ASP A 44 13.97 -6.82 -7.47
N CYS A 45 14.14 -6.52 -8.76
CA CYS A 45 13.19 -5.70 -9.53
C CYS A 45 11.92 -6.47 -9.94
N GLU A 46 12.00 -7.80 -10.01
CA GLU A 46 10.90 -8.66 -10.49
C GLU A 46 9.81 -8.87 -9.44
N THR A 47 10.12 -8.61 -8.16
CA THR A 47 9.17 -8.70 -7.04
C THR A 47 9.13 -7.39 -6.27
N ILE A 48 8.11 -7.20 -5.42
CA ILE A 48 8.08 -6.05 -4.50
C ILE A 48 8.92 -6.41 -3.28
N SER A 49 9.93 -5.59 -2.98
CA SER A 49 10.72 -5.72 -1.75
C SER A 49 9.85 -5.62 -0.49
N GLU A 50 10.12 -6.44 0.53
CA GLU A 50 9.47 -6.35 1.85
C GLU A 50 9.70 -4.99 2.55
N HIS A 51 10.77 -4.30 2.17
CA HIS A 51 11.09 -2.96 2.65
C HIS A 51 10.36 -1.84 1.91
N CYS A 52 9.51 -2.17 0.93
CA CYS A 52 8.74 -1.19 0.20
C CYS A 52 7.74 -0.47 1.13
N PRO A 53 7.69 0.88 1.10
CA PRO A 53 6.71 1.63 1.88
C PRO A 53 5.29 1.50 1.31
N LEU A 54 5.16 1.16 0.03
CA LEU A 54 3.86 0.88 -0.61
C LEU A 54 3.42 -0.54 -0.24
N ARG A 55 2.73 -0.65 0.89
CA ARG A 55 2.08 -1.88 1.29
C ARG A 55 0.67 -1.95 0.71
N PRO A 56 0.20 -3.17 0.35
CA PRO A 56 -1.19 -3.35 -0.04
C PRO A 56 -2.10 -2.89 1.10
N LEU A 57 -3.30 -2.44 0.71
CA LEU A 57 -4.31 -2.13 1.70
C LEU A 57 -4.62 -3.39 2.55
N PRO A 58 -4.76 -3.24 3.86
CA PRO A 58 -5.12 -4.34 4.73
C PRO A 58 -6.53 -4.84 4.41
N GLU A 59 -6.79 -6.12 4.68
CA GLU A 59 -8.11 -6.71 4.46
C GLU A 59 -9.19 -6.08 5.35
N HIS A 60 -10.44 -6.16 4.89
CA HIS A 60 -11.59 -5.79 5.71
C HIS A 60 -11.64 -6.67 6.96
N LYS A 61 -11.81 -6.03 8.11
CA LYS A 61 -11.93 -6.73 9.38
C LYS A 61 -13.31 -7.34 9.51
N GLU A 62 -13.36 -8.59 9.92
CA GLU A 62 -14.62 -9.24 10.24
C GLU A 62 -15.27 -8.55 11.45
N ILE A 63 -16.55 -8.25 11.34
CA ILE A 63 -17.34 -7.69 12.44
C ILE A 63 -17.95 -8.87 13.20
N LYS A 64 -17.14 -9.52 14.03
CA LYS A 64 -17.59 -10.61 14.92
C LYS A 64 -18.02 -10.03 16.26
N GLY A 65 -19.30 -10.23 16.61
CA GLY A 65 -19.79 -10.02 17.97
C GLY A 65 -21.07 -9.18 18.06
N ILE A 66 -21.94 -9.58 19.00
CA ILE A 66 -23.01 -8.75 19.54
C ILE A 66 -22.33 -7.55 20.23
N PHE A 67 -22.84 -6.35 19.99
CA PHE A 67 -22.30 -5.09 20.52
C PHE A 67 -22.06 -5.21 22.04
N CYS A 68 -20.80 -5.30 22.47
CA CYS A 68 -20.44 -5.34 23.88
C CYS A 68 -19.41 -4.25 24.15
N TRP A 69 -19.84 -3.21 24.88
CA TRP A 69 -19.08 -1.99 25.15
C TRP A 69 -17.75 -2.21 25.88
N THR A 70 -17.50 -3.42 26.44
CA THR A 70 -16.40 -3.69 27.37
C THR A 70 -15.20 -4.44 26.78
N THR A 71 -15.32 -5.12 25.63
CA THR A 71 -14.23 -6.01 25.15
C THR A 71 -13.97 -5.95 23.65
N HIS A 72 -14.98 -5.64 22.83
CA HIS A 72 -14.83 -5.49 21.39
C HIS A 72 -15.77 -4.37 20.96
N LEU A 73 -15.21 -3.26 20.47
CA LEU A 73 -16.00 -2.21 19.84
C LEU A 73 -16.10 -2.54 18.35
N PRO A 74 -17.17 -3.23 17.88
CA PRO A 74 -17.39 -3.46 16.46
C PRO A 74 -17.43 -2.15 15.65
N SER A 75 -17.70 -1.01 16.31
CA SER A 75 -17.59 0.33 15.72
C SER A 75 -16.19 0.65 15.18
N PHE A 76 -15.12 0.13 15.80
CA PHE A 76 -13.76 0.33 15.29
C PHE A 76 -13.53 -0.44 13.99
N ASN A 77 -13.94 -1.71 13.92
CA ASN A 77 -13.85 -2.52 12.69
C ASN A 77 -14.75 -1.93 11.59
N SER A 78 -15.95 -1.47 11.93
CA SER A 78 -16.84 -0.77 11.00
C SER A 78 -16.23 0.52 10.47
N GLY A 79 -15.64 1.35 11.34
CA GLY A 79 -14.96 2.58 10.95
C GLY A 79 -13.76 2.31 10.06
N TRP A 80 -12.93 1.32 10.43
CA TRP A 80 -11.80 0.85 9.63
C TRP A 80 -12.21 0.42 8.23
N ASN A 81 -13.21 -0.46 8.12
CA ASN A 81 -13.73 -0.93 6.83
C ASN A 81 -14.33 0.22 6.01
N ARG A 82 -14.98 1.19 6.66
CA ARG A 82 -15.50 2.39 5.98
C ARG A 82 -14.37 3.24 5.39
N CYS A 83 -13.26 3.42 6.10
CA CYS A 83 -12.08 4.10 5.56
C CYS A 83 -11.50 3.33 4.37
N LEU A 84 -11.36 2.00 4.46
CA LEU A 84 -10.87 1.18 3.36
C LEU A 84 -11.76 1.29 2.12
N LYS A 85 -13.09 1.18 2.26
CA LYS A 85 -14.04 1.39 1.17
C LYS A 85 -13.88 2.76 0.51
N ALA A 86 -13.74 3.81 1.32
CA ALA A 86 -13.53 5.16 0.81
C ALA A 86 -12.22 5.30 0.01
N ILE A 87 -11.16 4.61 0.41
CA ILE A 87 -9.88 4.59 -0.32
C ILE A 87 -10.01 3.82 -1.64
N ILE A 88 -10.69 2.67 -1.63
CA ILE A 88 -10.91 1.83 -2.83
C ILE A 88 -11.90 2.49 -3.80
N GLY A 89 -12.73 3.42 -3.31
CA GLY A 89 -13.80 4.05 -4.08
C GLY A 89 -15.09 3.22 -4.13
N GLU A 90 -15.22 2.21 -3.27
CA GLU A 90 -16.46 1.47 -3.08
C GLU A 90 -17.47 2.36 -2.32
N LYS A 91 -18.64 2.61 -2.93
CA LYS A 91 -19.75 3.35 -2.32
C LYS A 91 -20.65 2.44 -1.48
#